data_AF-A0A9X5MLW6-F1
#
_entry.id   AF-A0A9X5MLW6-F1
#
_cell.length_a   1.000
_cell.length_b   1.000
_cell.length_c   1.000
_cell.angle_alpha   90.00
_cell.angle_beta   90.00
_cell.angle_gamma   90.00
#
_symmetry.space_group_name_H-M   'P 1'
#
loop_
_entity.id
_entity.type
_entity.pdbx_description
1 polymer ?
#
loop_
_entity_poly.entity_id
_entity_poly.type
_entity_poly.pdbx_seq_one_letter_code
_entity_poly.pdbx_strand_id
1 'polypeptide(L)'
;MKAYLMAVVLLYSSVLFAENKIENVVVHDKYCSSPEQTMDEVFENGALTYCAYAGLSIVDAYKKYVNEHDEDYLVKTIKVNNNIQKEYLKDSVSVDYKWENSKKLMIEQQFAGGFTELVLEEDTTGTKITITGHPD
;
A
#
# COMPACT_ATOMS: atom_id res chain seq x y z
N MET A 1 -27.88 -65.10 -5.35
CA MET A 1 -26.98 -64.64 -4.27
C MET A 1 -25.90 -63.78 -4.92
N LYS A 2 -25.98 -62.45 -4.74
CA LYS A 2 -24.98 -61.57 -4.07
C LYS A 2 -23.55 -61.80 -4.61
N ALA A 3 -22.85 -60.82 -5.16
CA ALA A 3 -22.64 -59.48 -4.61
C ALA A 3 -22.30 -58.45 -5.71
N TYR A 4 -22.91 -57.26 -5.62
CA TYR A 4 -22.40 -56.05 -6.27
C TYR A 4 -21.38 -55.42 -5.32
N LEU A 5 -20.12 -55.36 -5.74
CA LEU A 5 -19.07 -54.60 -5.05
C LEU A 5 -19.30 -53.12 -5.39
N MET A 6 -19.80 -52.33 -4.44
CA MET A 6 -19.81 -50.88 -4.56
C MET A 6 -18.39 -50.36 -4.33
N ALA A 7 -17.82 -49.72 -5.35
CA ALA A 7 -16.65 -48.86 -5.19
C ALA A 7 -17.16 -47.43 -4.96
N VAL A 8 -17.18 -46.99 -3.70
CA VAL A 8 -17.42 -45.59 -3.34
C VAL A 8 -16.06 -44.90 -3.29
N VAL A 9 -15.72 -44.18 -4.35
CA VAL A 9 -14.55 -43.29 -4.37
C VAL A 9 -15.00 -41.93 -3.85
N LEU A 10 -14.75 -41.66 -2.56
CA LEU A 10 -14.92 -40.33 -1.98
C LEU A 10 -13.69 -39.49 -2.32
N LEU A 11 -13.78 -38.74 -3.42
CA LEU A 11 -12.88 -37.62 -3.68
C LEU A 11 -13.33 -36.43 -2.83
N TYR A 12 -12.80 -36.33 -1.61
CA TYR A 12 -12.84 -35.08 -0.86
C TYR A 12 -11.77 -34.15 -1.42
N SER A 13 -12.09 -33.42 -2.48
CA SER A 13 -11.35 -32.21 -2.83
C SER A 13 -11.94 -31.06 -2.00
N SER A 14 -11.43 -30.89 -0.77
CA SER A 14 -11.63 -29.64 -0.05
C SER A 14 -10.74 -28.59 -0.69
N VAL A 15 -11.24 -27.96 -1.76
CA VAL A 15 -10.76 -26.65 -2.19
C VAL A 15 -11.19 -25.71 -1.07
N LEU A 16 -10.27 -25.43 -0.15
CA LEU A 16 -10.36 -24.26 0.70
C LEU A 16 -10.28 -23.06 -0.23
N PHE A 17 -11.44 -22.62 -0.71
CA PHE A 17 -11.60 -21.23 -1.09
C PHE A 17 -11.35 -20.44 0.19
N ALA A 18 -10.15 -19.86 0.30
CA ALA A 18 -9.99 -18.71 1.15
C ALA A 18 -11.04 -17.70 0.65
N GLU A 19 -12.14 -17.57 1.39
CA GLU A 19 -13.05 -16.46 1.24
C GLU A 19 -12.19 -15.21 1.46
N ASN A 20 -11.85 -14.51 0.38
CA ASN A 20 -11.47 -13.11 0.48
C ASN A 20 -12.64 -12.43 1.17
N LYS A 21 -12.54 -12.19 2.48
CA LYS A 21 -13.41 -11.24 3.16
C LYS A 21 -13.27 -9.96 2.33
N ILE A 22 -14.37 -9.53 1.74
CA ILE A 22 -14.45 -8.19 1.18
C ILE A 22 -14.36 -7.29 2.40
N GLU A 23 -13.16 -6.78 2.68
CA GLU A 23 -12.95 -5.76 3.70
C GLU A 23 -13.91 -4.61 3.38
N ASN A 24 -14.64 -4.11 4.38
CA ASN A 24 -15.41 -2.89 4.19
C ASN A 24 -14.41 -1.78 3.86
N VAL A 25 -14.61 -1.08 2.74
CA VAL A 25 -13.69 -0.04 2.28
C VAL A 25 -14.24 1.32 2.66
N VAL A 26 -13.41 2.12 3.35
CA VAL A 26 -13.65 3.53 3.63
C VAL A 26 -13.06 4.35 2.49
N VAL A 27 -13.91 5.05 1.73
CA VAL A 27 -13.48 5.90 0.62
C VAL A 27 -13.21 7.31 1.15
N HIS A 28 -11.98 7.80 0.98
CA HIS A 28 -11.57 9.15 1.40
C HIS A 28 -11.82 10.15 0.28
N ASP A 29 -11.47 9.77 -0.95
CA ASP A 29 -11.66 10.56 -2.15
C ASP A 29 -11.75 9.68 -3.40
N LYS A 30 -11.59 10.28 -4.58
CA LYS A 30 -11.67 9.58 -5.87
C LYS A 30 -10.54 8.57 -6.09
N TYR A 31 -9.38 8.79 -5.50
CA TYR A 31 -8.16 8.01 -5.70
C TYR A 31 -7.84 7.14 -4.50
N CYS A 32 -8.13 7.62 -3.29
CA CYS A 32 -7.68 7.01 -2.04
C CYS A 32 -8.81 6.37 -1.22
N SER A 33 -8.50 5.21 -0.65
CA SER A 33 -9.39 4.45 0.23
C SER A 33 -8.59 3.63 1.22
N SER A 34 -9.20 3.28 2.35
CA SER A 34 -8.62 2.41 3.37
C SER A 34 -9.55 1.23 3.65
N PRO A 35 -9.01 0.07 4.03
CA PRO A 35 -9.82 -0.95 4.66
C PRO A 35 -10.31 -0.46 6.02
N GLU A 36 -11.49 -0.90 6.43
CA GLU A 36 -11.92 -0.76 7.82
C GLU A 36 -10.98 -1.59 8.69
N GLN A 37 -10.25 -0.92 9.60
CA GLN A 37 -9.32 -1.56 10.52
C GLN A 37 -9.73 -1.25 11.96
N THR A 38 -9.65 -2.26 12.81
CA THR A 38 -9.72 -2.12 14.27
C THR A 38 -8.43 -1.47 14.80
N MET A 39 -8.48 -0.96 16.04
CA MET A 39 -7.29 -0.38 16.67
C MET A 39 -6.16 -1.40 16.86
N ASP A 40 -6.51 -2.67 17.15
CA ASP A 40 -5.52 -3.74 17.29
C ASP A 40 -4.85 -4.04 15.94
N GLU A 41 -5.61 -4.09 14.84
CA GLU A 41 -5.04 -4.28 13.49
C GLU A 41 -4.14 -3.12 13.06
N VAL A 42 -4.51 -1.88 13.40
CA VAL A 42 -3.66 -0.70 13.18
C VAL A 42 -2.37 -0.78 13.99
N PHE A 43 -2.44 -1.21 15.24
CA PHE A 43 -1.25 -1.36 16.09
C PHE A 43 -0.32 -2.47 15.59
N GLU A 44 -0.86 -3.59 15.13
CA GLU A 44 -0.07 -4.73 14.65
C GLU A 44 0.50 -4.53 13.24
N ASN A 45 -0.26 -3.92 12.33
CA ASN A 45 0.06 -3.88 10.90
C ASN A 45 0.22 -2.47 10.32
N GLY A 46 -0.03 -1.44 11.12
CA GLY A 46 -0.11 -0.06 10.68
C GLY A 46 -1.48 0.31 10.07
N ALA A 47 -1.76 1.61 10.05
CA ALA A 47 -2.93 2.17 9.38
C ALA A 47 -2.69 2.19 7.87
N LEU A 48 -3.52 1.48 7.11
CA LEU A 48 -3.36 1.30 5.67
C LEU A 48 -4.20 2.29 4.88
N THR A 49 -3.60 2.89 3.85
CA THR A 49 -4.31 3.65 2.82
C THR A 49 -3.80 3.22 1.45
N TYR A 50 -4.71 3.06 0.51
CA TYR A 50 -4.43 2.71 -0.88
C TYR A 50 -4.93 3.83 -1.78
N CYS A 51 -4.02 4.39 -2.59
CA CYS A 51 -4.35 5.34 -3.64
C CYS A 51 -4.06 4.74 -5.01
N ALA A 52 -4.98 4.88 -5.96
CA ALA A 52 -4.83 4.34 -7.32
C ALA A 52 -4.96 5.43 -8.38
N TYR A 53 -3.88 5.62 -9.16
CA TYR A 53 -3.79 6.61 -10.22
C TYR A 53 -3.66 5.95 -11.59
N ALA A 54 -4.81 5.68 -12.20
CA ALA A 54 -4.89 4.99 -13.50
C ALA A 54 -4.14 5.75 -14.61
N GLY A 55 -3.34 5.01 -15.39
CA GLY A 55 -2.57 5.51 -16.53
C GLY A 55 -1.44 6.49 -16.20
N LEU A 56 -1.18 6.78 -14.91
CA LEU A 56 -0.09 7.67 -14.51
C LEU A 56 1.18 6.89 -14.20
N SER A 57 2.31 7.49 -14.57
CA SER A 57 3.64 7.05 -14.14
C SER A 57 3.87 7.33 -12.66
N ILE A 58 4.88 6.71 -12.04
CA ILE A 58 5.23 7.01 -10.64
C ILE A 58 5.44 8.50 -10.40
N VAL A 59 6.14 9.19 -11.32
CA VAL A 59 6.45 10.61 -11.17
C VAL A 59 5.18 11.47 -11.21
N ASP A 60 4.25 11.16 -12.11
CA ASP A 60 3.01 11.91 -12.28
C ASP A 60 2.01 11.62 -11.15
N ALA A 61 1.89 10.35 -10.75
CA ALA A 61 1.06 9.92 -9.64
C ALA A 61 1.55 10.52 -8.31
N TYR A 62 2.85 10.47 -8.04
CA TYR A 62 3.47 11.11 -6.88
C TYR A 62 3.20 12.60 -6.85
N LYS A 63 3.44 13.30 -7.97
CA LYS A 63 3.20 14.75 -8.06
C LYS A 63 1.73 15.07 -7.80
N LYS A 64 0.82 14.25 -8.30
CA LYS A 64 -0.61 14.41 -8.07
C LYS A 64 -0.97 14.22 -6.59
N TYR A 65 -0.52 13.13 -5.98
CA TYR A 65 -0.67 12.86 -4.54
C TYR A 65 -0.18 14.05 -3.69
N VAL A 66 1.06 14.48 -3.88
CA VAL A 66 1.66 15.59 -3.09
C VAL A 66 0.88 16.90 -3.22
N ASN A 67 0.22 17.16 -4.36
CA ASN A 67 -0.57 18.37 -4.56
C ASN A 67 -2.01 18.25 -4.00
N GLU A 68 -2.54 17.05 -3.84
CA GLU A 68 -3.90 16.81 -3.35
C GLU A 68 -3.96 16.73 -1.82
N HIS A 69 -2.87 16.26 -1.20
CA HIS A 69 -2.79 16.02 0.24
C HIS A 69 -1.94 17.06 0.98
N ASP A 70 -1.46 18.11 0.30
CA ASP A 70 -0.65 19.19 0.87
C ASP A 70 0.54 18.68 1.72
N GLU A 71 1.26 17.69 1.20
CA GLU A 71 2.35 17.03 1.91
C GLU A 71 3.57 17.97 2.01
N ASP A 72 3.78 18.54 3.21
CA ASP A 72 4.79 19.57 3.48
C ASP A 72 6.21 19.03 3.53
N TYR A 73 6.38 17.77 3.97
CA TYR A 73 7.69 17.12 4.12
C TYR A 73 8.09 16.29 2.89
N LEU A 74 7.20 16.16 1.90
CA LEU A 74 7.52 15.50 0.64
C LEU A 74 8.09 16.49 -0.39
N VAL A 75 9.13 16.08 -1.12
CA VAL A 75 9.70 16.92 -2.18
C VAL A 75 8.67 17.09 -3.29
N LYS A 76 8.56 18.27 -3.90
CA LYS A 76 7.52 18.49 -4.93
C LYS A 76 7.80 17.76 -6.26
N THR A 77 9.04 17.32 -6.48
CA THR A 77 9.45 16.62 -7.70
C THR A 77 10.44 15.51 -7.37
N ILE A 78 10.18 14.32 -7.90
CA ILE A 78 11.10 13.18 -7.87
C ILE A 78 11.65 12.89 -9.26
N LYS A 79 12.83 12.27 -9.32
CA LYS A 79 13.45 11.79 -10.55
C LYS A 79 13.63 10.28 -10.46
N VAL A 80 13.21 9.57 -11.51
CA VAL A 80 13.30 8.10 -11.59
C VAL A 80 14.73 7.62 -11.32
N ASN A 81 14.87 6.58 -10.49
CA ASN A 81 16.14 5.97 -10.08
C ASN A 81 17.13 6.93 -9.41
N ASN A 82 16.64 8.00 -8.78
CA ASN A 82 17.45 8.92 -8.01
C ASN A 82 17.05 8.86 -6.54
N ASN A 83 17.86 8.17 -5.74
CA ASN A 83 17.65 8.08 -4.30
C ASN A 83 18.06 9.40 -3.65
N ILE A 84 17.22 9.90 -2.75
CA ILE A 84 17.48 11.15 -2.05
C ILE A 84 17.06 11.01 -0.58
N GLN A 85 17.70 11.77 0.28
CA GLN A 85 17.32 11.92 1.67
C GLN A 85 17.11 13.40 1.97
N LYS A 86 16.10 13.71 2.78
CA LYS A 86 15.77 15.05 3.26
C LYS A 86 15.60 15.05 4.76
N GLU A 87 16.13 16.07 5.40
CA GLU A 87 16.00 16.29 6.83
C GLU A 87 15.42 17.68 7.08
N TYR A 88 14.44 17.74 7.97
CA TYR A 88 13.74 18.94 8.38
C TYR A 88 13.98 19.15 9.88
N LEU A 89 15.14 19.75 10.20
CA LEU A 89 15.66 19.84 11.57
C LEU A 89 14.69 20.50 12.56
N LYS A 90 13.94 21.51 12.11
CA LYS A 90 12.99 22.25 12.95
C LYS A 90 11.91 21.34 13.54
N ASP A 91 11.43 20.40 12.73
CA ASP A 91 10.28 19.56 13.05
C ASP A 91 10.72 18.11 13.34
N SER A 92 12.04 17.85 13.34
CA SER A 92 12.65 16.52 13.54
C SER A 92 12.08 15.46 12.62
N VAL A 93 11.82 15.85 11.36
CA VAL A 93 11.33 14.94 10.32
C VAL A 93 12.48 14.54 9.40
N SER A 94 12.60 13.26 9.10
CA SER A 94 13.48 12.76 8.04
C SER A 94 12.67 12.02 6.98
N VAL A 95 13.07 12.16 5.72
CA VAL A 95 12.41 11.50 4.59
C VAL A 95 13.44 10.87 3.68
N ASP A 96 13.34 9.55 3.48
CA ASP A 96 14.23 8.77 2.63
C ASP A 96 13.46 8.25 1.41
N TYR A 97 14.02 8.43 0.22
CA TYR A 97 13.45 8.01 -1.05
C TYR A 97 14.38 6.96 -1.67
N LYS A 98 13.91 5.73 -1.77
CA LYS A 98 14.64 4.57 -2.29
C LYS A 98 13.95 3.99 -3.50
N TRP A 99 14.53 4.19 -4.67
CA TRP A 99 14.14 3.47 -5.87
C TRP A 99 14.70 2.06 -5.84
N GLU A 100 13.82 1.07 -5.96
CA GLU A 100 14.23 -0.32 -6.21
C GLU A 100 14.53 -0.49 -7.70
N ASN A 101 13.68 0.07 -8.55
CA ASN A 101 13.82 0.13 -10.01
C ASN A 101 12.89 1.22 -10.56
N SER A 102 12.84 1.41 -11.88
CA SER A 102 12.03 2.49 -12.49
C SER A 102 10.51 2.35 -12.32
N LYS A 103 10.03 1.21 -11.79
CA LYS A 103 8.62 0.89 -11.52
C LYS A 103 8.31 0.68 -10.05
N LYS A 104 9.27 0.93 -9.15
CA LYS A 104 9.05 0.83 -7.71
C LYS A 104 9.90 1.82 -6.91
N LEU A 105 9.22 2.68 -6.17
CA LEU A 105 9.79 3.67 -5.26
C LEU A 105 9.23 3.44 -3.85
N MET A 106 10.12 3.40 -2.87
CA MET A 106 9.77 3.38 -1.44
C MET A 106 10.16 4.72 -0.83
N ILE A 107 9.26 5.31 -0.05
CA ILE A 107 9.49 6.54 0.69
C ILE A 107 9.21 6.25 2.15
N GLU A 108 10.12 6.62 3.04
CA GLU A 108 9.92 6.49 4.48
C GLU A 108 10.01 7.88 5.10
N GLN A 109 8.99 8.28 5.84
CA GLN A 109 8.94 9.51 6.62
C GLN A 109 9.00 9.15 8.10
N GLN A 110 10.03 9.61 8.81
CA GLN A 110 10.17 9.42 10.25
C GLN A 110 9.81 10.71 10.98
N PHE A 111 9.01 10.59 12.04
CA PHE A 111 8.57 11.66 12.91
C PHE A 111 8.85 11.28 14.38
N ALA A 112 8.67 12.22 15.31
CA ALA A 112 8.84 11.94 16.73
C ALA A 112 7.79 10.98 17.34
N GLY A 113 6.73 10.66 16.61
CA GLY A 113 5.61 9.81 17.07
C GLY A 113 5.37 8.60 16.17
N GLY A 114 6.41 8.11 15.50
CA GLY A 114 6.34 6.98 14.59
C GLY A 114 6.80 7.31 13.17
N PHE A 115 6.41 6.48 12.21
CA PHE A 115 6.82 6.63 10.81
C PHE A 115 5.69 6.32 9.84
N THR A 116 5.85 6.77 8.61
CA THR A 116 4.94 6.47 7.50
C THR A 116 5.74 5.97 6.32
N GLU A 117 5.32 4.84 5.76
CA GLU A 117 5.89 4.28 4.54
C GLU A 117 4.94 4.55 3.37
N LEU A 118 5.49 4.98 2.24
CA LEU A 118 4.78 5.05 0.96
C LEU A 118 5.50 4.17 -0.04
N VAL A 119 4.80 3.16 -0.56
CA VAL A 119 5.28 2.27 -1.62
C VAL A 119 4.51 2.58 -2.89
N LEU A 120 5.21 3.12 -3.88
CA LEU A 120 4.68 3.43 -5.19
C LEU A 120 5.09 2.34 -6.18
N GLU A 121 4.12 1.69 -6.80
CA GLU A 121 4.31 0.62 -7.78
C GLU A 121 3.55 0.93 -9.06
N GLU A 122 4.25 0.89 -10.19
CA GLU A 122 3.67 1.15 -11.51
C GLU A 122 3.60 -0.12 -12.35
N ASP A 123 2.42 -0.41 -12.87
CA ASP A 123 2.15 -1.49 -13.81
C ASP A 123 1.52 -0.97 -15.11
N THR A 124 0.95 -1.87 -15.92
CA THR A 124 0.31 -1.50 -17.19
C THR A 124 -0.99 -0.70 -17.02
N THR A 125 -1.57 -0.68 -15.83
CA THR A 125 -2.84 -0.02 -15.51
C THR A 125 -2.66 1.37 -14.90
N GLY A 126 -1.49 1.66 -14.32
CA GLY A 126 -1.15 2.94 -13.72
C GLY A 126 -0.22 2.77 -12.52
N THR A 127 -0.28 3.72 -11.59
CA THR A 127 0.50 3.66 -10.35
C THR A 127 -0.43 3.47 -9.14
N LYS A 128 -0.09 2.51 -8.29
CA LYS A 128 -0.66 2.35 -6.96
C LYS A 128 0.30 2.95 -5.93
N ILE A 129 -0.23 3.66 -4.94
CA ILE A 129 0.48 4.08 -3.73
C ILE A 129 -0.13 3.31 -2.56
N THR A 130 0.69 2.53 -1.86
CA THR A 130 0.32 1.94 -0.57
C THR A 130 0.98 2.76 0.52
N ILE A 131 0.19 3.25 1.46
CA ILE A 131 0.64 4.09 2.56
C ILE A 131 0.37 3.34 3.85
N THR A 132 1.39 3.19 4.69
CA THR A 132 1.28 2.54 5.98
C THR A 132 1.79 3.47 7.08
N GLY A 133 0.89 3.87 7.98
CA GLY A 133 1.24 4.68 9.15
C GLY A 133 1.48 3.79 10.38
N HIS A 134 2.65 3.89 10.98
CA HIS A 134 3.04 3.17 12.18
C HIS A 134 3.21 4.16 13.34
N PRO A 135 2.21 4.30 14.22
CA PRO A 135 2.36 5.11 15.43
C PRO A 135 3.28 4.40 16.44
N ASP A 136 4.13 5.17 17.12
CA ASP A 136 4.96 4.72 18.25
C ASP A 136 4.19 4.68 19.58
#